data_AF-B1FDW1-F1
#
_entry.id   AF-B1FDW1-F1
#
_cell.length_a   1.000
_cell.length_b   1.000
_cell.length_c   1.000
_cell.angle_alpha   90.00
_cell.angle_beta   90.00
_cell.angle_gamma   90.00
#
_symmetry.space_group_name_H-M   'P 1'
#
loop_
_entity.id
_entity.type
_entity.pdbx_description
1 polymer ?
#
loop_
_entity_poly.entity_id
_entity_poly.type
_entity_poly.pdbx_seq_one_letter_code
_entity_poly.pdbx_strand_id
1 'polypeptide(L)'
;MSNGQFKKGQSGNPAGKPKGARDKRTELRELLQPHAADLVKKAVELAKAGDTTALRICIDRCIPVVKAKDAPVDLPELTGTPAEQGEAVMRAMALGQITPDEANAVMQVITARVRIIEADELEKRIAALEGKSDGNRQSQSTH
;
A
#
# COMPACT_ATOMS: atom_id res chain seq x y z
N MET A 1 35.57 11.96 -25.21
CA MET A 1 35.14 11.37 -23.92
C MET A 1 33.68 11.77 -23.68
N SER A 2 32.70 10.98 -24.13
CA SER A 2 31.28 11.29 -23.89
C SER A 2 30.84 10.71 -22.55
N ASN A 3 30.57 11.58 -21.59
CA ASN A 3 30.01 11.26 -20.28
C ASN A 3 28.69 10.50 -20.44
N GLY A 4 28.59 9.31 -19.84
CA GLY A 4 27.44 8.40 -19.88
C GLY A 4 26.20 8.89 -19.13
N GLN A 5 25.75 10.12 -19.38
CA GLN A 5 24.51 10.65 -18.82
C GLN A 5 23.34 10.30 -19.74
N PHE A 6 22.38 9.55 -19.18
CA PHE A 6 21.12 9.23 -19.86
C PHE A 6 20.28 10.51 -20.06
N LYS A 7 19.57 10.60 -21.20
CA LYS A 7 18.71 11.76 -21.51
C LYS A 7 17.53 11.83 -20.54
N LYS A 8 17.26 13.03 -20.01
CA LYS A 8 16.09 13.32 -19.16
C LYS A 8 14.82 12.91 -19.92
N GLY A 9 14.01 12.03 -19.32
CA GLY A 9 12.77 11.50 -19.91
C GLY A 9 12.93 10.20 -20.72
N GLN A 10 14.15 9.65 -20.84
CA GLN A 10 14.40 8.39 -21.53
C GLN A 10 15.09 7.41 -20.58
N SER A 11 14.40 6.31 -20.24
CA SER A 11 15.00 5.22 -19.47
C SER A 11 16.21 4.66 -20.23
N GLY A 12 17.34 4.47 -19.54
CA GLY A 12 18.51 3.77 -20.08
C GLY A 12 18.23 2.30 -20.42
N ASN A 13 17.10 1.76 -19.96
CA ASN A 13 16.58 0.46 -20.36
C ASN A 13 15.09 0.58 -20.75
N PRO A 14 14.79 0.89 -22.02
CA PRO A 14 13.41 1.04 -22.52
C PRO A 14 12.57 -0.24 -22.45
N ALA A 15 13.21 -1.41 -22.46
CA ALA A 15 12.55 -2.71 -22.40
C ALA A 15 12.23 -3.19 -20.97
N GLY A 16 12.69 -2.44 -19.96
CA GLY A 16 12.59 -2.84 -18.56
C GLY A 16 13.42 -4.08 -18.22
N LYS A 17 13.29 -4.57 -16.98
CA LYS A 17 13.90 -5.85 -16.59
C LYS A 17 13.37 -6.95 -17.53
N PRO A 18 14.23 -7.84 -18.09
CA PRO A 18 13.78 -8.87 -19.00
C PRO A 18 12.62 -9.68 -18.40
N LYS A 19 11.54 -9.90 -19.16
CA LYS A 19 10.42 -10.74 -18.72
C LYS A 19 10.97 -12.13 -18.37
N GLY A 20 10.76 -12.56 -17.12
CA GLY A 20 11.26 -13.84 -16.61
C GLY A 20 12.63 -13.78 -15.91
N ALA A 21 13.30 -12.63 -15.85
CA ALA A 21 14.53 -12.48 -15.07
C ALA A 21 14.23 -12.61 -13.58
N ARG A 22 14.47 -13.81 -13.03
CA ARG A 22 14.36 -14.08 -11.60
C ARG A 22 15.31 -13.16 -10.84
N ASP A 23 14.80 -12.56 -9.79
CA ASP A 23 15.65 -11.80 -8.88
C ASP A 23 16.64 -12.78 -8.22
N LYS A 24 17.91 -12.40 -8.12
CA LYS A 24 18.92 -13.22 -7.42
C LYS A 24 18.47 -13.56 -5.99
N ARG A 25 17.72 -12.68 -5.34
CA ARG A 25 17.13 -12.93 -4.01
C ARG A 25 16.10 -14.04 -4.02
N THR A 26 15.32 -14.17 -5.11
CA THR A 26 14.34 -15.24 -5.28
C THR A 26 15.04 -16.57 -5.49
N GLU A 27 16.06 -16.61 -6.34
CA GLU A 27 16.88 -17.81 -6.59
C GLU A 27 17.56 -18.30 -5.30
N LEU A 28 18.21 -17.40 -4.55
CA LEU A 28 18.82 -17.76 -3.26
C LEU A 28 17.81 -18.27 -2.23
N ARG A 29 16.58 -17.73 -2.23
CA ARG A 29 15.51 -18.22 -1.35
C ARG A 29 15.10 -19.63 -1.73
N GLU A 30 14.94 -19.91 -3.02
CA GLU A 30 14.59 -21.25 -3.51
C GLU A 30 15.66 -22.28 -3.12
N LEU A 31 16.95 -21.91 -3.18
CA LEU A 31 18.04 -22.79 -2.73
C LEU A 31 18.02 -23.08 -1.22
N LEU A 32 17.59 -22.11 -0.40
CA LEU A 32 17.51 -22.29 1.05
C LEU A 32 16.26 -23.04 1.52
N GLN A 33 15.17 -22.98 0.74
CA GLN A 33 13.86 -23.51 1.14
C GLN A 33 13.89 -25.00 1.58
N PRO A 34 14.59 -25.92 0.87
CA PRO A 34 14.67 -27.31 1.30
C PRO A 34 15.38 -27.51 2.65
N HIS A 35 16.28 -26.59 3.02
CA HIS A 35 17.08 -26.68 4.25
C HIS A 35 16.45 -25.92 5.42
N ALA A 36 15.31 -25.25 5.21
CA ALA A 36 14.73 -24.34 6.19
C ALA A 36 14.51 -24.99 7.57
N ALA A 37 13.98 -26.22 7.59
CA ALA A 37 13.71 -26.93 8.84
C ALA A 37 14.99 -27.22 9.64
N ASP A 38 16.05 -27.66 8.98
CA ASP A 38 17.30 -28.01 9.65
C ASP A 38 18.10 -26.77 10.07
N LEU A 39 18.05 -25.69 9.28
CA LEU A 39 18.61 -24.40 9.67
C LEU A 39 17.92 -23.86 10.93
N VAL A 40 16.59 -23.98 11.04
CA VAL A 40 15.85 -23.58 12.23
C VAL A 40 16.24 -24.42 13.44
N LYS A 41 16.31 -25.75 13.32
CA LYS A 41 16.78 -26.63 14.40
C LYS A 41 18.18 -26.23 14.86
N LYS A 42 19.09 -25.98 13.90
CA LYS A 42 20.47 -25.62 14.22
C LYS A 42 20.56 -24.27 14.93
N ALA A 43 19.77 -23.28 14.50
CA ALA A 43 19.70 -21.99 15.17
C ALA A 43 19.23 -22.13 16.63
N VAL A 44 18.25 -23.00 16.90
CA VAL A 44 17.79 -23.29 18.26
C VAL A 44 18.88 -23.95 19.11
N GLU A 45 19.62 -24.92 18.55
CA GLU A 45 20.77 -25.54 19.26
C GLU A 45 21.83 -24.50 19.63
N LEU A 46 22.25 -23.68 18.66
CA LEU A 46 23.26 -22.64 18.88
C LEU A 46 22.80 -21.61 19.91
N ALA A 47 21.53 -21.20 19.84
CA ALA A 47 20.93 -20.30 20.83
C ALA A 47 20.99 -20.90 22.24
N LYS A 48 20.62 -22.17 22.40
CA LYS A 48 20.71 -22.90 23.68
C LYS A 48 22.14 -23.07 24.18
N ALA A 49 23.12 -23.13 23.26
CA ALA A 49 24.54 -23.19 23.58
C ALA A 49 25.16 -21.81 23.92
N GLY A 50 24.36 -20.74 23.92
CA GLY A 50 24.81 -19.40 24.32
C GLY A 50 25.23 -18.48 23.18
N ASP A 51 24.99 -18.84 21.92
CA ASP A 51 25.16 -17.91 20.80
C ASP A 51 24.12 -16.78 20.91
N THR A 52 24.59 -15.58 21.24
CA THR A 52 23.75 -14.40 21.46
C THR A 52 23.06 -13.91 20.19
N THR A 53 23.64 -14.16 19.02
CA THR A 53 23.03 -13.82 17.73
C THR A 53 21.88 -14.77 17.42
N ALA A 54 22.10 -16.08 17.58
CA ALA A 54 21.05 -17.09 17.43
C ALA A 54 19.92 -16.89 18.45
N LEU A 55 20.26 -16.57 19.72
CA LEU A 55 19.29 -16.23 20.76
C LEU A 55 18.40 -15.07 20.34
N ARG A 56 18.98 -13.95 19.88
CA ARG A 56 18.20 -12.80 19.43
C ARG A 56 17.29 -13.17 18.26
N ILE A 57 17.80 -13.88 17.26
CA ILE A 57 16.99 -14.32 16.11
C ILE A 57 15.81 -15.18 16.57
N CYS A 58 16.02 -16.14 17.47
CA CYS A 58 14.95 -16.98 17.99
C CYS A 58 13.92 -16.17 18.79
N ILE A 59 14.35 -15.26 19.66
CA ILE A 59 13.45 -14.42 20.46
C ILE A 59 12.60 -13.50 19.56
N ASP A 60 13.22 -12.80 18.61
CA ASP A 60 12.53 -11.88 17.70
C ASP A 60 11.48 -12.58 16.81
N ARG A 61 11.62 -13.89 16.58
CA ARG A 61 10.66 -14.70 15.80
C ARG A 61 9.63 -15.43 16.64
N CYS A 62 9.96 -15.81 17.86
CA CYS A 62 9.02 -16.43 18.79
C CYS A 62 8.11 -15.39 19.46
N ILE A 63 8.64 -14.22 19.77
CA ILE A 63 7.92 -13.13 20.41
C ILE A 63 7.69 -12.06 19.33
N PRO A 64 6.47 -11.91 18.80
CA PRO A 64 6.20 -10.81 17.89
C PRO A 64 6.52 -9.51 18.64
N VAL A 65 7.24 -8.59 17.98
CA VAL A 65 7.41 -7.23 18.50
C VAL A 65 6.02 -6.74 18.87
N VAL A 66 5.83 -6.38 20.14
CA VAL A 66 4.61 -5.74 20.60
C VAL A 66 4.51 -4.45 19.81
N LYS A 67 3.78 -4.49 18.70
CA LYS A 67 3.30 -3.27 18.06
C LYS A 67 2.47 -2.59 19.13
N ALA A 68 2.70 -1.29 19.36
CA ALA A 68 1.77 -0.49 20.13
C ALA A 68 0.38 -0.81 19.56
N LYS A 69 -0.42 -1.54 20.34
CA LYS A 69 -1.86 -1.56 20.10
C LYS A 69 -2.27 -0.24 20.69
N ASP A 70 -2.40 0.74 19.83
CA ASP A 70 -3.04 1.97 20.25
C ASP A 70 -4.40 1.59 20.86
N ALA A 71 -4.79 2.31 21.92
CA ALA A 71 -6.09 2.12 22.54
C ALA A 71 -7.17 2.25 21.44
N PRO A 72 -8.35 1.61 21.60
CA PRO A 72 -9.46 1.80 20.67
C PRO A 72 -9.64 3.29 20.38
N VAL A 73 -9.47 3.67 19.12
CA VAL A 73 -9.58 5.06 18.69
C VAL A 73 -11.03 5.47 18.82
N ASP A 74 -11.32 6.40 19.72
CA ASP A 74 -12.57 7.16 19.66
C ASP A 74 -12.45 8.14 18.50
N LEU A 75 -12.78 7.65 17.31
CA LEU A 75 -12.80 8.50 16.13
C LEU A 75 -13.90 9.54 16.33
N PRO A 76 -13.60 10.84 16.14
CA PRO A 76 -14.65 11.83 16.09
C PRO A 76 -15.63 11.45 14.99
N GLU A 77 -16.92 11.69 15.22
CA GLU A 77 -17.97 11.35 14.28
C GLU A 77 -17.67 11.98 12.91
N LEU A 78 -17.34 11.16 11.92
CA LEU A 78 -16.91 11.62 10.59
C LEU A 78 -18.12 12.01 9.73
N THR A 79 -18.73 13.13 10.04
CA THR A 79 -19.88 13.69 9.32
C THR A 79 -19.45 14.72 8.28
N GLY A 80 -20.35 15.04 7.34
CA GLY A 80 -20.10 16.07 6.32
C GLY A 80 -19.19 15.63 5.16
N THR A 81 -18.62 16.64 4.51
CA THR A 81 -17.74 16.52 3.33
C THR A 81 -16.39 15.88 3.68
N PRO A 82 -15.67 15.31 2.70
CA PRO A 82 -14.33 14.76 2.92
C PRO A 82 -13.34 15.75 3.52
N ALA A 83 -13.48 17.04 3.18
CA ALA A 83 -12.65 18.11 3.75
C ALA A 83 -12.93 18.30 5.25
N GLU A 84 -14.21 18.38 5.65
CA GLU A 84 -14.61 18.48 7.06
C GLU A 84 -14.17 17.26 7.88
N GLN A 85 -14.28 16.06 7.29
CA GLN A 85 -13.79 14.83 7.90
C GLN A 85 -12.25 14.86 8.08
N GLY A 86 -11.51 15.35 7.08
CA GLY A 86 -10.06 15.52 7.18
C GLY A 86 -9.63 16.52 8.25
N GLU A 87 -10.31 17.66 8.36
CA GLU A 87 -10.09 18.64 9.42
C GLU A 87 -10.36 18.07 10.82
N ALA A 88 -11.41 17.26 10.98
CA ALA A 88 -11.71 16.58 12.25
C ALA A 88 -10.57 15.63 12.66
N VAL A 89 -10.01 14.87 11.73
CA VAL A 89 -8.87 13.97 11.96
C VAL A 89 -7.62 14.77 12.33
N MET A 90 -7.30 15.83 11.59
CA MET A 90 -6.14 16.68 11.89
C MET A 90 -6.25 17.33 13.27
N ARG A 91 -7.45 17.77 13.65
CA ARG A 91 -7.72 18.34 14.97
C ARG A 91 -7.52 17.30 16.09
N ALA A 92 -8.08 16.11 15.94
CA ALA A 92 -7.92 15.04 16.93
C ALA A 92 -6.43 14.68 17.13
N MET A 93 -5.66 14.63 16.05
CA MET A 93 -4.22 14.40 16.10
C MET A 93 -3.49 15.56 16.81
N ALA A 94 -3.82 16.81 16.48
CA ALA A 94 -3.21 17.99 17.11
C ALA A 94 -3.50 18.09 18.62
N LEU A 95 -4.66 17.59 19.06
CA LEU A 95 -5.06 17.51 20.47
C LEU A 95 -4.47 16.28 21.19
N GLY A 96 -3.75 15.41 20.49
CA GLY A 96 -3.17 14.18 21.06
C GLY A 96 -4.19 13.10 21.41
N GLN A 97 -5.40 13.17 20.84
CA GLN A 97 -6.44 12.16 21.02
C GLN A 97 -6.18 10.90 20.20
N ILE A 98 -5.45 11.05 19.09
CA ILE A 98 -5.02 9.97 18.20
C ILE A 98 -3.54 10.18 17.83
N THR A 99 -2.86 9.10 17.45
CA THR A 99 -1.48 9.14 16.97
C THR A 99 -1.41 9.57 15.49
N PRO A 100 -0.23 10.01 15.01
CA PRO A 100 -0.04 10.30 13.59
C PRO A 100 -0.27 9.09 12.68
N ASP A 101 0.06 7.88 13.15
CA ASP A 101 -0.14 6.66 12.37
C ASP A 101 -1.63 6.31 12.25
N GLU A 102 -2.40 6.51 13.31
CA GLU A 102 -3.86 6.37 13.30
C GLU A 102 -4.52 7.41 12.39
N ALA A 103 -4.11 8.67 12.49
CA ALA A 103 -4.60 9.74 11.61
C ALA A 103 -4.36 9.40 10.13
N ASN A 104 -3.16 8.90 9.80
CA ASN A 104 -2.84 8.43 8.46
C ASN A 104 -3.74 7.28 8.01
N ALA A 105 -4.02 6.30 8.87
CA ALA A 105 -4.91 5.19 8.56
C ALA A 105 -6.34 5.68 8.24
N VAL A 106 -6.87 6.61 9.02
CA VAL A 106 -8.21 7.18 8.81
C VAL A 106 -8.28 8.01 7.53
N MET A 107 -7.27 8.85 7.27
CA MET A 107 -7.19 9.66 6.04
C MET A 107 -7.14 8.80 4.78
N GLN A 108 -6.53 7.61 4.83
CA GLN A 108 -6.55 6.66 3.72
C GLN A 108 -7.97 6.13 3.45
N VAL A 109 -8.75 5.84 4.50
CA VAL A 109 -10.15 5.42 4.36
C VAL A 109 -11.01 6.53 3.76
N ILE A 110 -10.86 7.78 4.23
CA ILE A 110 -11.57 8.94 3.67
C ILE A 110 -11.23 9.10 2.18
N THR A 111 -9.94 9.04 1.84
CA THR A 111 -9.48 9.16 0.44
C THR A 111 -10.04 8.05 -0.45
N ALA A 112 -10.11 6.81 0.07
CA ALA A 112 -10.69 5.69 -0.66
C ALA A 112 -12.19 5.92 -0.94
N ARG A 113 -12.94 6.43 0.06
CA ARG A 113 -14.35 6.78 -0.10
C ARG A 113 -14.56 7.86 -1.17
N VAL A 114 -13.72 8.91 -1.20
CA VAL A 114 -13.79 9.96 -2.22
C VAL A 114 -13.68 9.37 -3.62
N ARG A 115 -12.69 8.49 -3.84
CA ARG A 115 -12.51 7.83 -5.14
C ARG A 115 -13.70 6.98 -5.56
N ILE A 116 -14.38 6.34 -4.62
CA ILE A 116 -15.61 5.56 -4.89
C ILE A 116 -16.74 6.49 -5.34
N ILE A 117 -16.93 7.61 -4.63
CA ILE A 117 -17.98 8.59 -4.97
C ILE A 117 -17.69 9.22 -6.34
N GLU A 118 -16.45 9.64 -6.59
CA GLU A 118 -16.03 10.21 -7.87
C GLU A 118 -16.27 9.22 -9.03
N ALA A 119 -15.98 7.93 -8.83
CA ALA A 119 -16.24 6.91 -9.83
C ALA A 119 -17.74 6.79 -10.16
N ASP A 120 -18.60 6.76 -9.15
CA ASP A 120 -20.06 6.69 -9.31
C ASP A 120 -20.63 7.97 -9.99
N GLU A 121 -20.13 9.15 -9.62
CA GLU A 121 -20.51 10.40 -10.27
C GLU A 121 -20.09 10.47 -11.74
N LEU A 122 -18.88 10.00 -12.05
CA LEU A 122 -18.39 9.92 -13.43
C LEU A 122 -19.22 8.94 -14.26
N GLU A 123 -19.55 7.76 -13.71
CA GLU A 123 -20.39 6.76 -14.38
C GLU A 123 -21.78 7.33 -14.72
N LYS A 124 -22.43 8.01 -13.76
CA LYS A 124 -23.72 8.68 -13.98
C LYS A 124 -23.64 9.76 -15.07
N ARG A 125 -22.56 10.55 -15.08
CA ARG A 125 -22.36 11.61 -16.10
C ARG A 125 -22.14 11.02 -17.48
N ILE A 126 -21.37 9.92 -17.59
CA ILE A 126 -21.15 9.22 -18.86
C ILE A 126 -22.48 8.67 -19.39
N ALA A 127 -23.24 7.95 -18.57
CA ALA A 127 -24.55 7.42 -18.95
C ALA A 127 -25.52 8.51 -19.44
N ALA A 128 -25.54 9.66 -18.76
CA ALA A 128 -26.37 10.80 -19.17
C ALA A 128 -25.93 11.44 -20.50
N LEU A 129 -24.63 11.43 -20.81
CA LEU A 129 -24.09 11.94 -22.08
C LEU A 129 -24.32 10.96 -23.24
N GLU A 130 -24.17 9.66 -22.99
CA GLU A 130 -24.43 8.60 -23.97
C GLU A 130 -25.92 8.57 -24.34
N GLY A 131 -26.83 8.62 -23.36
CA GLY A 131 -28.28 8.68 -23.62
C GLY A 131 -28.72 9.92 -24.41
N LYS A 132 -28.06 11.08 -24.19
CA LYS A 132 -28.31 12.30 -24.98
C LYS A 132 -27.75 12.22 -26.39
N SER A 133 -26.62 11.54 -26.58
CA SER A 133 -25.96 11.40 -27.89
C SER A 133 -26.71 10.43 -28.80
N ASP A 134 -27.28 9.37 -28.24
CA ASP A 134 -28.11 8.42 -29.00
C ASP A 134 -29.47 8.99 -29.39
N GLY A 135 -30.10 9.80 -28.51
CA GLY A 135 -31.31 10.55 -28.85
C GLY A 135 -31.09 11.59 -29.95
N ASN A 136 -29.88 12.18 -30.04
CA ASN A 136 -29.53 13.18 -31.05
C ASN A 136 -29.11 12.57 -32.41
N ARG A 137 -28.70 11.29 -32.45
CA ARG A 137 -28.45 10.55 -33.71
C ARG A 137 -29.74 10.06 -34.37
N GLN A 138 -30.74 9.67 -33.58
CA GLN A 138 -32.02 9.18 -34.12
C GLN A 138 -32.85 10.29 -34.76
N SER A 139 -32.77 11.53 -34.26
CA SER A 139 -33.46 12.69 -34.82
C SER A 139 -32.84 13.26 -36.11
N GLN A 140 -31.57 12.94 -36.41
CA GLN A 140 -30.89 13.34 -37.65
C GLN A 140 -31.07 12.35 -38.81
N SER A 141 -31.56 11.13 -38.55
CA SER A 141 -31.77 10.09 -39.58
C SER A 141 -33.18 10.08 -40.17
N THR A 142 -34.09 10.94 -39.70
CA THR A 142 -35.51 10.99 -40.10
C THR A 142 -35.88 12.18 -41.00
N HIS A 143 -34.90 12.85 -41.61
CA HIS A 143 -35.09 13.85 -42.66
C HIS A 143 -34.18 13.54 -43.84
#